data_AF-D4CKC7-F1
#
_entry.id   AF-D4CKC7-F1
#
_cell.length_a   1.000
_cell.length_b   1.000
_cell.length_c   1.000
_cell.angle_alpha   90.00
_cell.angle_beta   90.00
_cell.angle_gamma   90.00
#
_symmetry.space_group_name_H-M   'P 1'
#
loop_
_entity.id
_entity.type
_entity.pdbx_description
1 polymer ?
#
loop_
_entity_poly.entity_id
_entity_poly.type
_entity_poly.pdbx_seq_one_letter_code
_entity_poly.pdbx_strand_id
1 'polypeptide(L)'
;MMRKRLIRFFALLFFLLLLITALSALRSFLSERERHSAEKAGFAPMVSERDPLLLEFQKRHPERSIILACGEDITGDGRRDLVVISGEEERIESIVLYWEGEELRETDAVPAPRENQKIKFFDMDRIAPLETLITGEKNGKLGYAVYRIIDGSFKDLFGEGMKDCC
;
A
#
# COMPACT_ATOMS: atom_id res chain seq x y z
N MET A 1 -51.79 -0.60 34.83
CA MET A 1 -51.16 -1.63 33.95
C MET A 1 -50.72 -1.08 32.59
N MET A 2 -51.47 -0.16 31.95
CA MET A 2 -51.14 0.44 30.64
C MET A 2 -49.82 1.25 30.59
N ARG A 3 -49.52 2.06 31.62
CA ARG A 3 -48.33 2.95 31.63
C ARG A 3 -46.99 2.20 31.57
N LYS A 4 -46.88 1.02 32.19
CA LYS A 4 -45.69 0.15 32.11
C LYS A 4 -45.53 -0.51 30.73
N ARG A 5 -46.64 -0.83 30.04
CA ARG A 5 -46.61 -1.37 28.67
C ARG A 5 -46.21 -0.29 27.67
N LEU A 6 -46.70 0.95 27.88
CA LEU A 6 -46.35 2.10 27.05
C LEU A 6 -44.86 2.46 27.16
N ILE A 7 -44.31 2.51 28.37
CA ILE A 7 -42.87 2.77 28.60
C ILE A 7 -42.00 1.66 27.98
N ARG A 8 -42.39 0.39 28.11
CA ARG A 8 -41.68 -0.73 27.46
C ARG A 8 -41.72 -0.62 25.93
N PHE A 9 -42.84 -0.18 25.36
CA PHE A 9 -42.97 0.04 23.92
C PHE A 9 -42.05 1.16 23.43
N PHE A 10 -42.01 2.30 24.13
CA PHE A 10 -41.09 3.40 23.80
C PHE A 10 -39.61 3.01 23.98
N ALA A 11 -39.27 2.24 25.02
CA ALA A 11 -37.92 1.74 25.21
C ALA A 11 -37.48 0.77 24.09
N LEU A 12 -38.39 -0.11 23.63
CA LEU A 12 -38.13 -1.02 22.52
C LEU A 12 -37.96 -0.25 21.20
N LEU A 13 -38.80 0.77 20.96
CA LEU A 13 -38.70 1.62 19.78
C LEU A 13 -37.37 2.39 19.75
N PHE A 14 -36.95 2.93 20.90
CA PHE A 14 -35.67 3.62 21.04
C PHE A 14 -34.48 2.67 20.80
N PHE A 15 -34.52 1.46 21.36
CA PHE A 15 -33.48 0.46 21.12
C PHE A 15 -33.40 0.02 19.66
N LEU A 16 -34.55 -0.17 19.00
CA LEU A 16 -34.62 -0.47 17.58
C LEU A 16 -34.03 0.67 16.74
N LEU A 17 -34.30 1.93 17.11
CA LEU A 17 -33.75 3.11 16.45
C LEU A 17 -32.22 3.14 16.56
N LEU A 18 -31.67 2.87 17.75
CA LEU A 18 -30.23 2.78 17.97
C LEU A 18 -29.58 1.68 17.11
N LEU A 19 -30.24 0.52 17.02
CA LEU A 19 -29.75 -0.61 16.24
C LEU A 19 -29.71 -0.29 14.74
N ILE A 20 -30.74 0.40 14.23
CA ILE A 20 -30.78 0.88 12.85
C ILE A 20 -29.65 1.89 12.59
N THR A 21 -29.41 2.84 13.51
CA THR A 21 -28.32 3.82 13.35
C THR A 21 -26.93 3.18 13.42
N ALA A 22 -26.73 2.16 14.25
CA ALA A 22 -25.47 1.42 14.32
C ALA A 22 -25.24 0.63 13.02
N LEU A 23 -26.29 0.01 12.47
CA LEU A 23 -26.21 -0.74 11.22
C LEU A 23 -25.96 0.17 10.01
N SER A 24 -26.57 1.36 9.99
CA SER A 24 -26.31 2.35 8.93
C SER A 24 -24.91 2.91 9.02
N ALA A 25 -24.41 3.25 10.22
CA ALA A 25 -23.03 3.69 10.42
C ALA A 25 -22.02 2.62 10.01
N LEU A 26 -22.27 1.35 10.35
CA LEU A 26 -21.42 0.23 9.94
C LEU A 26 -21.41 0.04 8.41
N ARG A 27 -22.57 0.16 7.75
CA ARG A 27 -22.64 0.10 6.28
C ARG A 27 -21.91 1.26 5.62
N SER A 28 -22.07 2.47 6.12
CA SER A 28 -21.35 3.65 5.61
C SER A 28 -19.84 3.46 5.75
N PHE A 29 -19.38 2.99 6.91
CA PHE A 29 -17.97 2.69 7.16
C PHE A 29 -17.42 1.62 6.20
N LEU A 30 -18.15 0.52 6.00
CA LEU A 30 -17.75 -0.53 5.05
C LEU A 30 -17.73 -0.02 3.60
N SER A 31 -18.73 0.76 3.19
CA SER A 31 -18.81 1.34 1.84
C SER A 31 -17.69 2.34 1.58
N GLU A 32 -17.31 3.15 2.56
CA GLU A 32 -16.24 4.14 2.43
C GLU A 32 -14.88 3.45 2.30
N ARG A 33 -14.70 2.32 3.01
CA ARG A 33 -13.54 1.44 2.88
C ARG A 33 -13.44 0.79 1.51
N GLU A 34 -14.54 0.27 0.98
CA GLU A 34 -14.58 -0.31 -0.37
C GLU A 34 -14.31 0.74 -1.46
N ARG A 35 -14.83 1.96 -1.29
CA ARG A 35 -14.54 3.08 -2.19
C ARG A 35 -13.07 3.49 -2.15
N HIS A 36 -12.46 3.59 -0.97
CA HIS A 36 -11.02 3.88 -0.85
C HIS A 36 -10.16 2.79 -1.53
N SER A 37 -10.57 1.53 -1.41
CA SER A 37 -9.91 0.40 -2.09
C SER A 37 -10.08 0.45 -3.62
N ALA A 38 -11.24 0.88 -4.11
CA ALA A 38 -11.51 1.01 -5.54
C ALA A 38 -10.92 2.30 -6.16
N GLU A 39 -10.82 3.38 -5.39
CA GLU A 39 -10.25 4.68 -5.81
C GLU A 39 -8.72 4.60 -5.98
N LYS A 40 -8.04 3.75 -5.19
CA LYS A 40 -6.62 3.36 -5.39
C LYS A 40 -6.39 2.40 -6.57
N ALA A 41 -7.36 2.21 -7.47
CA ALA A 41 -7.21 1.26 -8.58
C ALA A 41 -6.12 1.64 -9.62
N GLY A 42 -5.66 2.89 -9.64
CA GLY A 42 -4.57 3.36 -10.49
C GLY A 42 -3.17 2.99 -10.00
N PHE A 43 -2.16 3.32 -10.80
CA PHE A 43 -0.77 3.27 -10.35
C PHE A 43 -0.48 4.43 -9.39
N ALA A 44 0.38 4.19 -8.40
CA ALA A 44 0.76 5.18 -7.42
C ALA A 44 1.54 6.33 -8.08
N PRO A 45 1.26 7.59 -7.72
CA PRO A 45 2.02 8.72 -8.23
C PRO A 45 3.42 8.74 -7.62
N MET A 46 4.36 9.34 -8.35
CA MET A 46 5.67 9.65 -7.80
C MET A 46 5.54 10.65 -6.64
N VAL A 47 6.27 10.42 -5.55
CA VAL A 47 6.36 11.39 -4.45
C VAL A 47 7.10 12.65 -4.90
N SER A 48 6.90 13.75 -4.15
CA SER A 48 7.64 14.99 -4.39
C SER A 48 9.15 14.78 -4.22
N GLU A 49 9.98 15.50 -4.98
CA GLU A 49 11.44 15.55 -4.79
C GLU A 49 11.86 16.02 -3.39
N ARG A 50 10.94 16.66 -2.65
CA ARG A 50 11.15 17.11 -1.26
C ARG A 50 10.57 16.14 -0.23
N ASP A 51 10.12 14.96 -0.64
CA ASP A 51 9.59 13.95 0.28
C ASP A 51 10.71 13.52 1.26
N PRO A 52 10.49 13.58 2.58
CA PRO A 52 11.53 13.29 3.56
C PRO A 52 12.14 11.90 3.45
N LEU A 53 11.34 10.87 3.09
CA LEU A 53 11.84 9.51 2.93
C LEU A 53 12.67 9.38 1.66
N LEU A 54 12.28 10.08 0.59
CA LEU A 54 13.07 10.12 -0.65
C LEU A 54 14.43 10.80 -0.42
N LEU A 55 14.44 11.92 0.30
CA LEU A 55 15.68 12.63 0.65
C LEU A 55 16.60 11.76 1.53
N GLU A 56 16.02 11.02 2.48
CA GLU A 56 16.79 10.08 3.32
C GLU A 56 17.33 8.91 2.51
N PHE A 57 16.56 8.37 1.55
CA PHE A 57 17.05 7.36 0.62
C PHE A 57 18.25 7.87 -0.21
N GLN A 58 18.12 9.05 -0.82
CA GLN A 58 19.20 9.67 -1.62
C GLN A 58 20.46 9.94 -0.80
N LYS A 59 20.31 10.24 0.49
CA LYS A 59 21.44 10.41 1.41
C LYS A 59 22.15 9.08 1.70
N ARG A 60 21.41 7.98 1.81
CA ARG A 60 21.96 6.63 2.04
C ARG A 60 22.58 6.01 0.79
N HIS A 61 22.02 6.33 -0.38
CA HIS A 61 22.42 5.80 -1.68
C HIS A 61 22.75 6.93 -2.67
N PRO A 62 23.76 7.78 -2.40
CA PRO A 62 24.06 8.97 -3.22
C PRO A 62 24.51 8.65 -4.64
N GLU A 63 24.94 7.42 -4.91
CA GLU A 63 25.35 6.92 -6.21
C GLU A 63 24.18 6.47 -7.10
N ARG A 64 22.98 6.29 -6.54
CA ARG A 64 21.83 5.76 -7.26
C ARG A 64 20.99 6.86 -7.89
N SER A 65 20.70 6.72 -9.18
CA SER A 65 19.72 7.57 -9.87
C SER A 65 18.29 7.10 -9.57
N ILE A 66 17.41 8.03 -9.15
CA ILE A 66 16.01 7.72 -8.84
C ILE A 66 15.21 7.64 -10.14
N ILE A 67 14.48 6.55 -10.33
CA ILE A 67 13.60 6.34 -11.49
C ILE A 67 12.14 6.57 -11.09
N LEU A 68 11.71 5.97 -9.99
CA LEU A 68 10.36 6.10 -9.46
C LEU A 68 10.39 5.94 -7.94
N ALA A 69 9.62 6.73 -7.21
CA ALA A 69 9.45 6.55 -5.77
C ALA A 69 7.99 6.79 -5.41
N CYS A 70 7.33 5.81 -4.82
CA CYS A 70 5.90 5.85 -4.49
C CYS A 70 5.70 5.53 -3.02
N GLY A 71 4.87 6.31 -2.33
CA GLY A 71 4.67 6.19 -0.88
C GLY A 71 3.25 5.80 -0.49
N GLU A 72 3.15 4.95 0.53
CA GLU A 72 1.90 4.43 1.11
C GLU A 72 2.16 3.92 2.53
N ASP A 73 1.14 3.79 3.38
CA ASP A 73 1.26 3.05 4.64
C ASP A 73 1.27 1.53 4.34
N ILE A 74 2.45 1.00 4.01
CA ILE A 74 2.63 -0.40 3.59
C ILE A 74 2.59 -1.30 4.82
N THR A 75 3.24 -0.92 5.91
CA THR A 75 3.31 -1.71 7.14
C THR A 75 2.06 -1.63 8.02
N GLY A 76 1.15 -0.70 7.73
CA GLY A 76 -0.12 -0.54 8.45
C GLY A 76 0.04 0.07 9.84
N ASP A 77 1.15 0.77 10.08
CA ASP A 77 1.46 1.40 11.38
C ASP A 77 0.95 2.86 11.47
N GLY A 78 0.30 3.35 10.40
CA GLY A 78 -0.19 4.73 10.30
C GLY A 78 0.88 5.72 9.84
N ARG A 79 2.11 5.27 9.57
CA ARG A 79 3.18 6.06 8.96
C ARG A 79 3.29 5.69 7.49
N ARG A 80 3.82 6.62 6.71
CA ARG A 80 4.09 6.38 5.31
C ARG A 80 5.42 5.63 5.18
N ASP A 81 5.42 4.62 4.33
CA ASP A 81 6.58 3.90 3.83
C ASP A 81 6.84 4.31 2.36
N LEU A 82 8.01 3.96 1.82
CA LEU A 82 8.42 4.38 0.47
C LEU A 82 9.04 3.22 -0.31
N VAL A 83 8.46 2.87 -1.45
CA VAL A 83 9.09 1.99 -2.44
C VAL A 83 9.84 2.84 -3.44
N VAL A 84 11.13 2.60 -3.58
CA VAL A 84 12.02 3.31 -4.51
C VAL A 84 12.50 2.33 -5.56
N ILE A 85 12.38 2.70 -6.84
CA ILE A 85 13.07 2.08 -7.97
C ILE A 85 14.19 3.01 -8.40
N SER A 86 15.41 2.50 -8.42
CA SER A 86 16.62 3.28 -8.68
C SER A 86 17.73 2.44 -9.29
N GLY A 87 18.72 3.10 -9.87
CA GLY A 87 19.88 2.46 -10.46
C GLY A 87 20.24 3.02 -11.83
N GLU A 88 20.98 2.24 -12.60
CA GLU A 88 21.46 2.58 -13.94
C GLU A 88 21.00 1.54 -14.97
N GLU A 89 21.16 1.83 -16.26
CA GLU A 89 20.69 0.98 -17.38
C GLU A 89 21.05 -0.51 -17.26
N GLU A 90 22.18 -0.84 -16.64
CA GLU A 90 22.63 -2.23 -16.43
C GLU A 90 22.20 -2.85 -15.10
N ARG A 91 21.81 -2.04 -14.10
CA ARG A 91 21.25 -2.54 -12.84
C ARG A 91 20.19 -1.60 -12.25
N ILE A 92 18.92 -1.97 -12.41
CA ILE A 92 17.76 -1.29 -11.82
C ILE A 92 17.17 -2.19 -10.74
N GLU A 93 16.99 -1.62 -9.55
CA GLU A 93 16.55 -2.33 -8.36
C GLU A 93 15.43 -1.57 -7.65
N SER A 94 14.64 -2.30 -6.87
CA SER A 94 13.66 -1.74 -5.95
C SER A 94 14.04 -2.04 -4.50
N ILE A 95 13.89 -1.03 -3.65
CA ILE A 95 14.10 -1.08 -2.19
C ILE A 95 12.88 -0.45 -1.53
N VAL A 96 12.46 -0.98 -0.37
CA VAL A 96 11.42 -0.36 0.46
C VAL A 96 12.03 0.23 1.72
N LEU A 97 11.75 1.49 1.99
CA LEU A 97 12.01 2.15 3.26
C LEU A 97 10.74 2.07 4.10
N TYR A 98 10.85 1.53 5.30
CA TYR A 98 9.69 1.33 6.17
C TYR A 98 10.03 1.55 7.64
N TRP A 99 9.02 1.88 8.43
CA TRP A 99 9.18 2.07 9.88
C TRP A 99 9.05 0.75 10.63
N GLU A 100 10.03 0.48 11.49
CA GLU A 100 9.98 -0.59 12.49
C GLU A 100 10.01 0.06 13.87
N GLY A 101 8.82 0.39 14.38
CA GLY A 101 8.69 1.26 15.56
C GLY A 101 9.14 2.68 15.25
N GLU A 102 10.24 3.12 15.88
CA GLU A 102 10.82 4.46 15.63
C GLU A 102 12.05 4.42 14.71
N GLU A 103 12.46 3.22 14.26
CA GLU A 103 13.62 3.07 13.39
C GLU A 103 13.20 2.95 11.93
N LEU A 104 13.84 3.73 11.05
CA LEU A 104 13.63 3.65 9.61
C LEU A 104 14.55 2.60 8.98
N ARG A 105 13.97 1.46 8.62
CA ARG A 105 14.64 0.32 7.98
C ARG A 105 14.59 0.43 6.45
N GLU A 106 15.42 -0.38 5.80
CA GLU A 106 15.32 -0.67 4.36
C GLU A 106 15.35 -2.17 4.12
N THR A 107 14.62 -2.64 3.11
CA THR A 107 14.69 -4.03 2.66
C THR A 107 15.96 -4.25 1.83
N ASP A 108 16.34 -5.52 1.65
CA ASP A 108 17.26 -5.86 0.56
C ASP A 108 16.70 -5.43 -0.79
N ALA A 109 17.60 -5.14 -1.73
CA ALA A 109 17.27 -4.75 -3.09
C ALA A 109 16.76 -5.95 -3.91
N VAL A 110 15.69 -5.75 -4.68
CA VAL A 110 15.18 -6.73 -5.65
C VAL A 110 15.26 -6.17 -7.08
N PRO A 111 15.46 -7.00 -8.12
CA PRO A 111 15.46 -6.52 -9.50
C PRO A 111 14.15 -5.84 -9.88
N ALA A 112 14.23 -4.76 -10.66
CA ALA A 112 13.08 -4.04 -11.17
C ALA A 112 13.17 -3.81 -12.70
N PRO A 113 12.03 -3.61 -13.40
CA PRO A 113 12.01 -3.54 -14.85
C PRO A 113 12.82 -2.36 -15.40
N ARG A 114 13.30 -2.45 -16.66
CA ARG A 114 14.16 -1.43 -17.28
C ARG A 114 13.42 -0.21 -17.80
N GLU A 115 12.21 -0.38 -18.27
CA GLU A 115 11.42 0.67 -18.93
C GLU A 115 10.01 0.72 -18.35
N ASN A 116 9.39 1.90 -18.43
CA ASN A 116 7.97 2.12 -18.12
C ASN A 116 7.54 1.55 -16.76
N GLN A 117 8.38 1.75 -15.73
CA GLN A 117 8.12 1.22 -14.39
C GLN A 117 6.90 1.86 -13.77
N LYS A 118 6.07 1.04 -13.12
CA LYS A 118 4.90 1.48 -12.39
C LYS A 118 4.77 0.69 -11.11
N ILE A 119 4.32 1.37 -10.06
CA ILE A 119 4.06 0.79 -8.75
C ILE A 119 2.57 0.89 -8.46
N LYS A 120 1.99 -0.13 -7.85
CA LYS A 120 0.65 -0.08 -7.28
C LYS A 120 0.62 -0.79 -5.94
N PHE A 121 -0.04 -0.18 -4.97
CA PHE A 121 -0.29 -0.77 -3.66
C PHE A 121 -1.71 -1.32 -3.60
N PHE A 122 -1.90 -2.49 -3.01
CA PHE A 122 -3.21 -3.07 -2.80
C PHE A 122 -3.22 -3.93 -1.55
N ASP A 123 -4.42 -4.12 -1.03
CA ASP A 123 -4.70 -4.87 0.17
C ASP A 123 -5.46 -6.14 -0.24
N MET A 124 -4.74 -7.23 -0.55
CA MET A 124 -5.39 -8.46 -1.06
C MET A 124 -6.19 -9.18 0.02
N ASP A 125 -5.63 -9.24 1.23
CA ASP A 125 -6.10 -10.10 2.31
C ASP A 125 -6.59 -9.33 3.56
N ARG A 126 -6.58 -7.99 3.52
CA ARG A 126 -7.00 -7.10 4.62
C ARG A 126 -6.05 -7.13 5.80
N ILE A 127 -4.79 -7.49 5.57
CA ILE A 127 -3.76 -7.64 6.58
C ILE A 127 -2.49 -6.93 6.11
N ALA A 128 -1.89 -6.13 7.00
CA ALA A 128 -0.60 -5.53 6.74
C ALA A 128 0.54 -6.57 6.91
N PRO A 129 1.67 -6.43 6.17
CA PRO A 129 1.95 -5.37 5.21
C PRO A 129 1.18 -5.48 3.88
N LEU A 130 0.86 -4.36 3.25
CA LEU A 130 0.24 -4.29 1.94
C LEU A 130 1.12 -4.94 0.86
N GLU A 131 0.47 -5.47 -0.16
CA GLU A 131 1.17 -5.93 -1.36
C GLU A 131 1.52 -4.77 -2.29
N THR A 132 2.67 -4.92 -2.97
CA THR A 132 3.18 -3.98 -3.95
C THR A 132 3.37 -4.67 -5.30
N LEU A 133 2.61 -4.24 -6.30
CA LEU A 133 2.82 -4.62 -7.70
C LEU A 133 3.87 -3.69 -8.28
N ILE A 134 4.94 -4.28 -8.81
CA ILE A 134 5.90 -3.61 -9.68
C ILE A 134 5.73 -4.20 -11.07
N THR A 135 5.57 -3.33 -12.07
CA THR A 135 5.47 -3.74 -13.48
C THR A 135 6.23 -2.76 -14.36
N GLY A 136 6.64 -3.25 -15.53
CA GLY A 136 7.31 -2.48 -16.55
C GLY A 136 7.74 -3.42 -17.67
N GLU A 137 8.60 -2.95 -18.56
CA GLU A 137 9.01 -3.71 -19.73
C GLU A 137 10.47 -3.50 -20.09
N LYS A 138 10.92 -4.23 -21.11
CA LYS A 138 12.21 -4.05 -21.76
C LYS A 138 12.08 -4.54 -23.19
N ASN A 139 12.31 -3.68 -24.19
CA ASN A 139 12.19 -4.06 -25.59
C ASN A 139 10.85 -4.74 -25.93
N GLY A 140 9.75 -4.25 -25.34
CA GLY A 140 8.39 -4.78 -25.52
C GLY A 140 8.09 -6.09 -24.78
N LYS A 141 9.03 -6.63 -23.99
CA LYS A 141 8.75 -7.74 -23.06
C LYS A 141 8.22 -7.19 -21.75
N LEU A 142 6.94 -7.40 -21.48
CA LEU A 142 6.27 -7.01 -20.23
C LEU A 142 6.64 -7.98 -19.09
N GLY A 143 6.87 -7.42 -17.91
CA GLY A 143 6.96 -8.19 -16.67
C GLY A 143 6.23 -7.51 -15.52
N TYR A 144 5.81 -8.32 -14.57
CA TYR A 144 5.23 -7.87 -13.32
C TYR A 144 5.54 -8.84 -12.18
N ALA A 145 5.64 -8.31 -10.97
CA ALA A 145 5.69 -9.10 -9.75
C ALA A 145 4.97 -8.39 -8.61
N VAL A 146 4.40 -9.19 -7.72
CA VAL A 146 3.73 -8.75 -6.50
C VAL A 146 4.60 -9.12 -5.32
N TYR A 147 4.99 -8.11 -4.57
CA TYR A 147 5.89 -8.23 -3.44
C TYR A 147 5.18 -7.90 -2.12
N ARG A 148 5.68 -8.46 -1.02
CA ARG A 148 5.28 -8.11 0.35
C ARG A 148 6.48 -8.11 1.28
N ILE A 149 6.50 -7.18 2.23
CA ILE A 149 7.50 -7.19 3.30
C ILE A 149 7.19 -8.37 4.24
N ILE A 150 8.10 -9.32 4.35
CA ILE A 150 8.00 -10.48 5.25
C ILE A 150 9.35 -10.65 5.94
N ASP A 151 9.36 -10.51 7.26
CA ASP A 151 10.56 -10.56 8.10
C ASP A 151 11.64 -9.55 7.65
N GLY A 152 11.21 -8.35 7.22
CA GLY A 152 12.08 -7.29 6.73
C GLY A 152 12.61 -7.47 5.29
N SER A 153 12.28 -8.58 4.62
CA SER A 153 12.62 -8.79 3.21
C SER A 153 11.46 -8.45 2.28
N PHE A 154 11.73 -7.84 1.14
CA PHE A 154 10.73 -7.57 0.09
C PHE A 154 10.53 -8.82 -0.78
N LYS A 155 9.71 -9.76 -0.32
CA LYS A 155 9.57 -11.09 -0.93
C LYS A 155 8.60 -11.08 -2.10
N ASP A 156 9.03 -11.67 -3.22
CA ASP A 156 8.17 -11.97 -4.36
C ASP A 156 7.15 -13.05 -3.97
N LEU A 157 5.86 -12.70 -4.02
CA LEU A 157 4.77 -13.63 -3.78
C LEU A 157 4.40 -14.36 -5.07
N PHE A 158 4.39 -13.65 -6.20
CA PHE A 158 4.17 -14.16 -7.53
C PHE A 158 4.50 -13.10 -8.58
N GLY A 159 5.00 -13.55 -9.73
CA GLY A 159 5.27 -12.69 -10.88
C GLY A 159 5.48 -13.47 -12.17
N GLU A 160 5.45 -12.76 -13.28
CA GLU A 160 5.64 -13.30 -14.61
C GLU A 160 6.43 -12.30 -15.47
N GLY A 161 7.32 -12.79 -16.34
CA GLY A 161 8.08 -11.94 -17.27
C GLY A 161 9.18 -11.07 -16.66
N MET A 162 9.33 -11.00 -15.33
CA MET A 162 10.35 -10.17 -14.67
C MET A 162 11.79 -10.49 -15.11
N LYS A 163 12.10 -11.78 -15.33
CA LYS A 163 13.43 -12.22 -15.81
C LYS A 163 13.79 -11.68 -17.20
N ASP A 164 12.78 -11.37 -17.99
CA ASP A 164 12.93 -10.87 -19.35
C ASP A 164 13.00 -9.33 -19.41
N CYS A 165 12.53 -8.64 -18.37
CA CYS A 165 12.45 -7.17 -18.33
C CYS A 165 13.34 -6.49 -17.29
N CYS A 166 14.00 -7.22 -16.39
CA CYS A 166 14.97 -6.69 -15.45
C CYS A 166 16.40 -6.68 -16.00
#